data_AF-A0A7V7WKG6-F1
#
_entry.id   AF-A0A7V7WKG6-F1
#
_cell.length_a   1.000
_cell.length_b   1.000
_cell.length_c   1.000
_cell.angle_alpha   90.00
_cell.angle_beta   90.00
_cell.angle_gamma   90.00
#
_symmetry.space_group_name_H-M   'P 1'
#
loop_
_entity.id
_entity.type
_entity.pdbx_description
1 polymer ?
#
loop_
_entity_poly.entity_id
_entity_poly.type
_entity_poly.pdbx_seq_one_letter_code
_entity_poly.pdbx_strand_id
1 'polypeptide(L)'
;MRGTGFKLVKSASVFPDFLLVDEHEKKLCFVVIKRKRGHRLKRGQEAVLKFLASKGIDCFRWSPEAGFERISDNTGGGKKKV
;
A
#
# COMPACT_ATOMS: atom_id res chain seq x y z
N MET A 1 7.79 -20.68 24.30
CA MET A 1 7.01 -19.45 24.04
C MET A 1 7.37 -18.92 22.66
N ARG A 2 6.43 -18.92 21.69
CA ARG A 2 6.65 -18.24 20.41
C ARG A 2 6.60 -16.74 20.69
N GLY A 3 7.72 -16.05 20.53
CA GLY A 3 7.76 -14.60 20.64
C GLY A 3 6.70 -14.00 19.72
N THR A 4 5.96 -13.02 20.23
CA THR A 4 4.99 -12.26 19.44
C THR A 4 5.78 -11.67 18.26
N GLY A 5 5.54 -12.13 17.03
CA GLY A 5 6.38 -11.87 15.84
C GLY A 5 6.35 -10.42 15.34
N PHE A 6 6.14 -9.46 16.22
CA PHE A 6 6.05 -8.04 15.91
C PHE A 6 7.44 -7.40 15.96
N LYS A 7 7.73 -6.58 14.95
CA LYS A 7 8.91 -5.73 14.91
C LYS A 7 8.47 -4.27 15.02
N LEU A 8 8.96 -3.56 16.02
CA LEU A 8 8.78 -2.11 16.09
C LEU A 8 9.51 -1.45 14.91
N VAL A 9 8.79 -0.61 14.19
CA VAL A 9 9.31 0.12 13.03
C VAL A 9 8.96 1.59 13.19
N LYS A 10 9.86 2.50 12.79
CA LYS A 10 9.61 3.94 12.85
C LYS A 10 8.46 4.27 11.89
N SER A 11 7.33 4.72 12.42
CA SER A 11 6.06 4.91 11.68
C SER A 11 6.24 5.70 10.38
N ALA A 12 6.99 6.81 10.38
CA ALA A 12 7.25 7.63 9.20
C ALA A 12 7.94 6.91 8.02
N SER A 13 8.53 5.73 8.25
CA SER A 13 9.18 4.93 7.20
C SER A 13 8.27 3.83 6.61
N VAL A 14 7.11 3.62 7.22
CA VAL A 14 6.23 2.48 6.98
C VAL A 14 4.80 2.92 6.66
N PHE A 15 4.32 3.96 7.32
CA PHE A 15 2.98 4.48 7.08
C PHE A 15 2.88 5.18 5.72
N PRO A 16 1.71 5.13 5.06
CA PRO A 16 1.45 5.90 3.84
C PRO A 16 1.55 7.41 4.10
N ASP A 17 1.79 8.19 3.04
CA ASP A 17 1.95 9.64 3.17
C ASP A 17 0.60 10.32 3.46
N PHE A 18 -0.49 9.77 2.93
CA PHE A 18 -1.85 10.28 3.14
C PHE A 18 -2.84 9.14 3.46
N LEU A 19 -3.77 9.45 4.35
CA LEU A 19 -5.03 8.73 4.57
C LEU A 19 -6.18 9.66 4.16
N LEU A 20 -7.02 9.18 3.27
CA LEU A 20 -8.27 9.82 2.88
C LEU A 20 -9.43 9.05 3.51
N VAL A 21 -10.39 9.80 4.04
CA VAL A 21 -11.61 9.27 4.64
C VAL A 21 -12.78 9.83 3.85
N ASP A 22 -13.56 8.93 3.26
CA ASP A 22 -14.87 9.28 2.72
C ASP A 22 -15.91 9.06 3.81
N GLU A 23 -16.37 10.16 4.41
CA GLU A 23 -17.35 10.10 5.50
C GLU A 23 -18.76 9.71 5.03
N HIS A 24 -19.09 9.89 3.75
CA HIS A 24 -20.38 9.53 3.18
C HIS A 24 -20.43 8.02 2.90
N GLU A 25 -19.42 7.51 2.21
CA GLU A 25 -19.32 6.10 1.85
C GLU A 25 -18.71 5.23 2.95
N LYS A 26 -18.23 5.84 4.05
CA LYS A 26 -17.50 5.19 5.14
C LYS A 26 -16.30 4.38 4.64
N LYS A 27 -15.59 4.89 3.62
CA LYS A 27 -14.43 4.25 3.00
C LYS A 27 -13.14 4.90 3.44
N LEU A 28 -12.09 4.08 3.51
CA LEU A 28 -10.71 4.54 3.72
C LEU A 28 -9.93 4.35 2.43
N CYS A 29 -9.04 5.30 2.14
CA CYS A 29 -8.11 5.22 1.02
C CYS A 29 -6.72 5.68 1.46
N PHE A 30 -5.68 4.90 1.14
CA PHE A 30 -4.30 5.23 1.48
C PHE A 30 -3.51 5.59 0.23
N VAL A 31 -2.75 6.68 0.29
CA VAL A 31 -1.91 7.13 -0.82
C VAL A 31 -0.47 7.28 -0.37
N VAL A 32 0.45 6.74 -1.17
CA VAL A 32 1.88 6.94 -1.02
C VAL A 32 2.43 7.74 -2.21
N ILE A 33 3.15 8.82 -1.91
CA ILE A 33 3.74 9.71 -2.90
C ILE A 33 5.15 9.24 -3.25
N LYS A 34 5.44 9.24 -4.54
CA LYS A 34 6.77 9.02 -5.10
C LYS A 34 7.13 10.13 -6.06
N ARG A 35 8.41 10.52 -6.04
CA ARG A 35 8.93 11.60 -6.89
C ARG A 35 8.85 11.28 -8.39
N LYS A 36 8.95 10.01 -8.76
CA LYS A 36 8.98 9.53 -10.16
C LYS A 36 8.15 8.26 -10.29
N ARG A 37 7.68 7.98 -11.50
CA ARG A 37 7.03 6.71 -11.82
C ARG A 37 7.99 5.55 -11.58
N GLY A 38 7.46 4.42 -11.09
CA GLY A 38 8.25 3.21 -10.88
C GLY A 38 9.21 3.25 -9.68
N HIS A 39 9.36 4.41 -9.00
CA HIS A 39 10.17 4.47 -7.78
C HIS A 39 9.60 3.50 -6.72
N ARG A 40 10.47 2.65 -6.19
CA ARG A 40 10.06 1.53 -5.34
C ARG A 40 9.47 2.01 -4.02
N LEU A 41 8.50 1.24 -3.52
CA LEU A 41 8.01 1.37 -2.16
C LEU A 41 9.10 0.93 -1.19
N LYS A 42 9.18 1.58 -0.03
CA LYS A 42 10.00 1.05 1.06
C LYS A 42 9.37 -0.27 1.49
N ARG A 43 10.19 -1.25 1.91
CA ARG A 43 9.71 -2.60 2.27
C ARG A 43 8.55 -2.57 3.29
N GLY A 44 8.60 -1.66 4.26
CA GLY A 44 7.52 -1.48 5.23
C GLY A 44 6.24 -0.91 4.62
N GLN A 45 6.36 0.14 3.78
CA GLN A 45 5.22 0.72 3.06
C GLN A 45 4.55 -0.32 2.16
N GLU A 46 5.34 -1.10 1.44
CA GLU A 46 4.83 -2.16 0.58
C GLU A 46 4.07 -3.22 1.38
N ALA A 47 4.62 -3.67 2.51
CA ALA A 47 3.96 -4.64 3.37
C ALA A 47 2.62 -4.12 3.91
N VAL A 48 2.58 -2.88 4.42
CA VAL A 48 1.35 -2.27 4.95
C VAL A 48 0.32 -2.05 3.85
N LEU A 49 0.70 -1.45 2.72
CA LEU A 49 -0.24 -1.13 1.65
C LEU A 49 -0.80 -2.40 0.98
N LYS A 50 0.02 -3.44 0.79
CA LYS A 50 -0.48 -4.74 0.29
C LYS A 50 -1.41 -5.43 1.29
N PHE A 51 -1.08 -5.37 2.58
CA PHE A 51 -1.95 -5.91 3.62
C PHE A 51 -3.30 -5.18 3.68
N LEU A 52 -3.31 -3.84 3.60
CA LEU A 52 -4.54 -3.05 3.58
C LEU A 52 -5.35 -3.34 2.30
N ALA A 53 -4.69 -3.39 1.14
CA ALA A 53 -5.31 -3.75 -0.13
C ALA A 53 -5.96 -5.14 -0.09
N SER A 54 -5.33 -6.14 0.55
CA SER A 54 -5.92 -7.48 0.70
C SER A 54 -7.11 -7.53 1.66
N LYS A 55 -7.33 -6.47 2.45
CA LYS A 55 -8.56 -6.26 3.24
C LYS A 55 -9.63 -5.46 2.50
N GLY A 56 -9.42 -5.18 1.21
CA GLY A 56 -10.36 -4.42 0.39
C GLY A 56 -10.27 -2.90 0.59
N ILE A 57 -9.25 -2.42 1.29
CA ILE A 57 -9.02 -0.98 1.47
C ILE A 57 -8.27 -0.45 0.25
N ASP A 58 -8.78 0.63 -0.34
CA ASP A 58 -8.13 1.22 -1.50
C ASP A 58 -6.76 1.79 -1.16
N CYS A 59 -5.76 1.39 -1.94
CA CYS A 59 -4.37 1.80 -1.76
C CYS A 59 -3.82 2.24 -3.12
N PHE A 60 -3.18 3.40 -3.17
CA PHE A 60 -2.60 3.95 -4.39
C PHE A 60 -1.16 4.42 -4.19
N ARG A 61 -0.36 4.26 -5.24
CA ARG A 61 0.88 5.00 -5.44
C ARG A 61 0.58 6.19 -6.33
N TRP A 62 1.03 7.38 -5.95
CA TRP A 62 0.98 8.55 -6.80
C TRP A 62 2.38 9.03 -7.20
N SER A 63 2.52 9.49 -8.44
CA SER A 63 3.68 10.27 -8.88
C SER A 63 3.27 11.29 -9.95
N PRO A 64 4.01 12.40 -10.13
CA PRO A 64 3.67 13.41 -11.14
C PRO A 64 3.57 12.84 -12.57
N GLU A 65 4.38 11.82 -12.88
CA GLU A 65 4.49 11.22 -14.22
C GLU A 65 3.39 10.18 -14.51
N ALA A 66 2.88 9.50 -13.49
CA ALA A 66 1.97 8.37 -13.65
C ALA A 66 0.55 8.63 -13.12
N GLY A 67 0.36 9.72 -12.37
CA GLY A 67 -0.85 9.92 -11.58
C GLY A 67 -1.00 8.82 -10.53
N PHE A 68 -2.25 8.42 -10.27
CA PHE A 68 -2.59 7.37 -9.32
C PHE A 68 -2.52 5.98 -9.95
N GLU A 69 -1.72 5.10 -9.37
CA GLU A 69 -1.60 3.70 -9.72
C GLU A 69 -2.10 2.86 -8.54
N ARG A 70 -3.12 2.03 -8.76
CA ARG A 70 -3.68 1.18 -7.70
C ARG A 70 -2.65 0.12 -7.27
N ILE A 71 -2.48 -0.04 -5.97
CA ILE A 71 -1.68 -1.10 -5.39
C ILE A 71 -2.59 -2.30 -5.23
N SER A 72 -2.40 -3.31 -6.08
CA SER A 72 -3.05 -4.60 -5.91
C SER A 72 -2.27 -5.48 -4.94
N ASP A 73 -3.01 -6.32 -4.24
CA ASP A 73 -2.48 -7.55 -3.69
C ASP A 73 -1.98 -8.41 -4.87
N ASN A 74 -0.69 -8.32 -5.19
CA ASN A 74 -0.08 -9.26 -6.11
C ASN A 74 0.39 -10.52 -5.36
N THR A 75 -0.57 -11.22 -4.73
CA THR A 75 -0.47 -12.64 -4.36
C THR A 75 -0.89 -13.55 -5.54
N GLY A 76 -1.20 -12.96 -6.71
CA GLY A 76 -1.60 -13.67 -7.93
C GLY A 76 -0.51 -13.77 -8.99
N GLY A 77 0.67 -14.32 -8.65
CA GLY A 77 1.63 -14.82 -9.64
C GLY A 77 1.14 -16.11 -10.33
N GLY A 78 -0.07 -16.12 -10.88
CA GLY A 78 -0.62 -17.22 -11.66
C GLY A 78 -0.50 -16.90 -13.15
N LYS A 79 0.47 -17.50 -13.83
CA LYS A 79 0.44 -17.64 -15.30
C LYS A 79 -0.86 -18.35 -15.67
N LYS A 80 -1.88 -17.64 -16.17
CA LYS A 80 -2.88 -18.25 -17.04
C LYS A 80 -2.24 -18.38 -18.42
N LYS A 81 -1.65 -19.55 -18.69
CA LYS A 81 -1.52 -20.03 -20.07
C LYS A 81 -2.92 -20.51 -20.47
N VAL A 82 -3.47 -19.89 -21.52
CA VAL A 82 -4.47 -20.53 -22.39
C VAL A 82 -3.72 -21.53 -23.27
#